data_AF-A0A0K0MJR9-F1
#
_entry.id   AF-A0A0K0MJR9-F1
#
_cell.length_a   1.000
_cell.length_b   1.000
_cell.length_c   1.000
_cell.angle_alpha   90.00
_cell.angle_beta   90.00
_cell.angle_gamma   90.00
#
_symmetry.space_group_name_H-M   'P 1'
#
loop_
_entity.id
_entity.type
_entity.pdbx_description
1 polymer ?
#
loop_
_entity_poly.entity_id
_entity_poly.type
_entity_poly.pdbx_seq_one_letter_code
_entity_poly.pdbx_strand_id
1 'polypeptide(L)'
;SMAGVSPTIDVPSSAFLAMSLITGNEFLINALKGMQMLSGSISISHVEDVCRAHIFVAEKESASGRYNCCAINTSVPELAKFLKNRYPQYNIPTDFEDFPSKAKLIVSSEKLIKEGFSYKYGIEEIYDQCVEYFKSKGILQN
;
A
#
# COMPACT_ATOMS: atom_id res chain seq x y z
N SER A 1 3.24 0.60 -3.83
CA SER A 1 2.57 -0.70 -3.86
C SER A 1 1.08 -0.49 -4.06
N MET A 2 0.44 -1.32 -4.90
CA MET A 2 -1.02 -1.39 -5.02
C MET A 2 -1.53 -2.55 -4.15
N ALA A 3 -2.55 -2.26 -3.35
CA ALA A 3 -3.16 -3.21 -2.41
C ALA A 3 -4.69 -3.15 -2.53
N GLY A 4 -5.38 -4.23 -2.16
CA GLY A 4 -6.83 -4.39 -2.28
C GLY A 4 -7.21 -5.71 -2.96
N VAL A 5 -8.51 -5.97 -3.03
CA VAL A 5 -9.04 -7.16 -3.70
C VAL A 5 -8.75 -7.08 -5.20
N SER A 6 -8.14 -8.13 -5.75
CA SER A 6 -7.91 -8.24 -7.20
C SER A 6 -8.95 -9.15 -7.84
N PRO A 7 -9.48 -8.82 -9.03
CA PRO A 7 -10.37 -9.71 -9.79
C PRO A 7 -9.62 -10.89 -10.46
N THR A 8 -8.29 -10.93 -10.36
CA THR A 8 -7.46 -11.99 -10.97
C THR A 8 -7.55 -13.31 -10.21
N ILE A 9 -7.28 -14.42 -10.91
CA ILE A 9 -7.19 -15.76 -10.30
C ILE A 9 -6.10 -15.76 -9.22
N ASP A 10 -4.91 -15.31 -9.61
CA ASP A 10 -3.74 -15.21 -8.72
C ASP A 10 -3.72 -13.89 -7.95
N VAL A 11 -3.17 -13.93 -6.74
CA VAL A 11 -2.92 -12.73 -5.95
C VAL A 11 -1.73 -11.95 -6.54
N PRO A 12 -1.88 -10.66 -6.87
CA PRO A 12 -0.79 -9.87 -7.45
C PRO A 12 0.42 -9.76 -6.51
N SER A 13 1.63 -9.74 -7.07
CA SER A 13 2.87 -9.58 -6.31
C SER A 13 2.92 -8.29 -5.49
N SER A 14 2.26 -7.22 -5.94
CA SER A 14 2.14 -5.97 -5.18
C SER A 14 1.33 -6.13 -3.89
N ALA A 15 0.28 -6.96 -3.92
CA ALA A 15 -0.52 -7.28 -2.74
C ALA A 15 0.30 -8.12 -1.75
N PHE A 16 1.06 -9.11 -2.25
CA PHE A 16 2.01 -9.87 -1.41
C PHE A 16 3.06 -8.97 -0.76
N LEU A 17 3.62 -8.02 -1.51
CA LEU A 17 4.60 -7.07 -0.98
C LEU A 17 3.99 -6.16 0.10
N ALA A 18 2.77 -5.65 -0.12
CA ALA A 18 2.04 -4.85 0.87
C ALA A 18 1.70 -5.66 2.13
N MET A 19 1.38 -6.95 1.98
CA MET A 19 1.04 -7.87 3.07
C MET A 19 2.25 -8.59 3.69
N SER A 20 3.47 -8.24 3.27
CA SER A 20 4.70 -8.94 3.69
C SER A 20 4.92 -8.95 5.20
N LEU A 21 4.60 -7.84 5.88
CA LEU A 21 4.71 -7.72 7.34
C LEU A 21 3.69 -8.57 8.10
N ILE A 22 2.48 -8.78 7.55
CA ILE A 22 1.45 -9.63 8.14
C ILE A 22 1.75 -11.12 7.88
N THR A 23 2.16 -11.44 6.65
CA THR A 23 2.48 -12.82 6.24
C THR A 23 3.80 -13.33 6.82
N GLY A 24 4.64 -12.43 7.37
CA GLY A 24 5.96 -12.78 7.89
C GLY A 24 6.96 -13.23 6.83
N ASN A 25 6.70 -12.94 5.55
CA ASN A 25 7.58 -13.36 4.46
C ASN A 25 8.85 -12.49 4.44
N GLU A 26 9.94 -13.02 4.99
CA GLU A 26 11.22 -12.29 5.14
C GLU A 26 11.78 -11.76 3.83
N PHE A 27 11.69 -12.53 2.74
CA PHE A 27 12.14 -12.10 1.42
C PHE A 27 11.40 -10.82 0.98
N LEU A 28 10.08 -10.80 1.13
CA LEU A 28 9.26 -9.64 0.76
C LEU A 28 9.40 -8.48 1.74
N ILE A 29 9.63 -8.74 3.03
CA ILE A 29 9.95 -7.69 4.00
C ILE A 29 11.27 -6.99 3.62
N ASN A 30 12.29 -7.77 3.23
CA ASN A 30 13.55 -7.21 2.74
C ASN A 30 13.38 -6.45 1.43
N ALA A 31 12.50 -6.92 0.52
CA ALA A 31 12.13 -6.16 -0.67
C ALA A 31 11.41 -4.84 -0.33
N LEU A 32 10.55 -4.83 0.70
CA LEU A 32 9.85 -3.63 1.18
C LEU A 32 10.82 -2.62 1.81
N LYS A 33 11.78 -3.10 2.60
CA LYS A 33 12.90 -2.28 3.12
C LYS A 33 13.71 -1.69 1.98
N GLY A 34 14.09 -2.51 0.99
CA GLY A 34 14.81 -2.07 -0.21
C GLY A 34 14.04 -0.99 -0.98
N MET A 35 12.73 -1.17 -1.14
CA MET A 35 11.86 -0.16 -1.74
C MET A 35 11.96 1.17 -0.99
N GLN A 36 11.75 1.19 0.32
CA GLN A 36 11.85 2.44 1.11
C GLN A 36 13.23 3.10 0.97
N MET A 37 14.31 2.32 0.94
CA MET A 37 15.66 2.88 0.80
C MET A 37 15.88 3.55 -0.55
N LEU A 38 15.29 3.00 -1.62
CA LEU A 38 15.42 3.52 -2.98
C LEU A 38 14.48 4.70 -3.25
N SER A 39 13.22 4.62 -2.85
CA SER A 39 12.20 5.66 -3.10
C SER A 39 12.08 6.69 -1.99
N GLY A 40 12.75 6.49 -0.85
CA GLY A 40 12.63 7.32 0.35
C GLY A 40 11.33 7.11 1.14
N SER A 41 10.39 6.30 0.66
CA SER A 41 9.12 5.99 1.34
C SER A 41 8.47 4.73 0.79
N ILE A 42 7.53 4.18 1.55
CA ILE A 42 6.57 3.20 1.05
C ILE A 42 5.30 3.96 0.68
N SER A 43 4.99 3.95 -0.61
CA SER A 43 3.75 4.51 -1.14
C SER A 43 2.71 3.40 -1.30
N ILE A 44 1.48 3.61 -0.83
CA ILE A 44 0.37 2.64 -0.96
C ILE A 44 -0.86 3.34 -1.54
N SER A 45 -1.53 2.66 -2.48
CA SER A 45 -2.84 3.05 -3.01
C SER A 45 -3.74 1.84 -3.14
N HIS A 46 -5.04 2.03 -2.93
CA HIS A 46 -6.03 0.98 -3.21
C HIS A 46 -6.13 0.74 -4.72
N VAL A 47 -6.23 -0.52 -5.14
CA VAL A 47 -6.35 -0.88 -6.56
C VAL A 47 -7.55 -0.20 -7.23
N GLU A 48 -8.69 -0.12 -6.55
CA GLU A 48 -9.87 0.56 -7.09
C GLU A 48 -9.65 2.07 -7.20
N ASP A 49 -8.95 2.70 -6.25
CA ASP A 49 -8.63 4.14 -6.37
C ASP A 49 -7.68 4.40 -7.55
N VAL A 50 -6.74 3.49 -7.82
CA VAL A 50 -5.90 3.57 -9.01
C VAL A 50 -6.75 3.44 -10.28
N CYS A 51 -7.67 2.47 -10.35
CA CYS A 51 -8.57 2.33 -11.51
C CYS A 51 -9.46 3.57 -11.70
N ARG A 52 -10.03 4.11 -10.62
CA ARG A 52 -10.83 5.34 -10.64
C ARG A 52 -10.00 6.54 -11.11
N ALA A 53 -8.76 6.65 -10.67
CA ALA A 53 -7.86 7.72 -11.10
C ALA A 53 -7.57 7.64 -12.60
N HIS A 54 -7.37 6.43 -13.16
CA HIS A 54 -7.18 6.24 -14.60
C HIS A 54 -8.41 6.71 -15.40
N ILE A 55 -9.62 6.31 -14.98
CA ILE A 55 -10.87 6.74 -15.63
C ILE A 55 -11.01 8.27 -15.53
N PHE A 56 -10.82 8.82 -14.33
CA PHE A 56 -10.93 10.25 -14.07
C PHE A 56 -10.02 11.09 -14.97
N VAL A 57 -8.73 10.74 -15.10
CA VAL A 57 -7.81 11.50 -15.96
C VAL A 57 -8.07 11.28 -17.45
N ALA A 58 -8.66 10.15 -17.85
CA ALA A 58 -9.02 9.89 -19.24
C ALA A 58 -10.24 10.71 -19.68
N GLU A 59 -11.20 10.93 -18.78
CA GLU A 59 -12.43 11.69 -19.06
C GLU A 59 -12.26 13.21 -18.88
N LYS A 60 -11.27 13.64 -18.09
CA LYS A 60 -11.04 15.06 -17.78
C LYS A 60 -10.34 15.77 -18.94
N GLU A 61 -11.06 16.62 -19.65
CA GLU A 61 -10.53 17.41 -20.79
C GLU A 61 -9.30 18.27 -20.44
N SER A 62 -9.22 18.78 -19.19
CA SER A 62 -8.09 19.60 -18.73
C SER A 62 -6.87 18.77 -18.30
N ALA A 63 -6.98 17.45 -18.21
CA ALA A 63 -5.90 16.62 -17.73
C ALA A 63 -4.73 16.62 -18.72
N SER A 64 -3.51 16.81 -18.21
CA SER A 64 -2.32 16.87 -19.06
C SER A 64 -1.06 16.36 -18.36
N GLY A 65 -0.21 15.69 -19.13
CA GLY A 65 1.06 15.14 -18.66
C GLY A 65 0.87 13.98 -17.67
N ARG A 66 1.73 13.92 -16.65
CA ARG A 66 1.77 12.81 -15.68
C ARG A 66 1.04 13.15 -14.38
N TYR A 67 0.44 12.14 -13.77
CA TYR A 67 -0.21 12.19 -12.47
C TYR A 67 0.33 11.09 -11.56
N ASN A 68 0.71 11.45 -10.33
CA ASN A 68 1.00 10.48 -9.30
C ASN A 68 -0.32 10.05 -8.64
N CYS A 69 -0.45 8.74 -8.38
CA CYS A 69 -1.59 8.16 -7.67
C CYS A 69 -1.10 7.40 -6.42
N CYS A 70 -0.77 8.15 -5.38
CA CYS A 70 -0.36 7.69 -4.06
C CYS A 70 -1.33 8.21 -2.99
N ALA A 71 -2.04 7.31 -2.30
CA ALA A 71 -2.94 7.68 -1.20
C ALA A 71 -2.17 7.84 0.12
N ILE A 72 -1.23 6.93 0.39
CA ILE A 72 -0.56 6.80 1.68
C ILE A 72 0.95 6.79 1.47
N ASN A 73 1.68 7.57 2.27
CA ASN A 73 3.14 7.49 2.38
C ASN A 73 3.49 7.06 3.81
N THR A 74 4.37 6.08 3.96
CA THR A 74 4.79 5.54 5.26
C THR A 74 6.21 4.97 5.20
N SER A 75 6.70 4.45 6.32
CA SER A 75 7.95 3.68 6.45
C SER A 75 7.65 2.25 6.89
N VAL A 76 8.64 1.34 6.78
CA VAL A 76 8.54 -0.03 7.29
C VAL A 76 8.19 -0.01 8.79
N PRO A 77 8.89 0.75 9.66
CA PRO A 77 8.58 0.73 11.09
C PRO A 77 7.23 1.37 11.44
N GLU A 78 6.82 2.45 10.77
CA GLU A 78 5.50 3.07 10.97
C GLU A 78 4.38 2.12 10.55
N LEU A 79 4.53 1.49 9.38
CA LEU A 79 3.58 0.54 8.87
C LEU A 79 3.47 -0.69 9.78
N ALA A 80 4.61 -1.26 10.19
CA ALA A 80 4.62 -2.40 11.11
C ALA A 80 3.94 -2.09 12.45
N LYS A 81 4.17 -0.90 13.01
CA LYS A 81 3.49 -0.45 14.23
C LYS A 81 1.99 -0.32 14.03
N PHE A 82 1.56 0.28 12.92
CA PHE A 82 0.14 0.38 12.56
C PHE A 82 -0.50 -1.01 12.45
N LEU A 83 0.13 -1.92 11.71
CA LEU A 83 -0.40 -3.27 11.50
C LEU A 83 -0.43 -4.08 12.79
N LYS A 84 0.60 -3.99 13.65
CA LYS A 84 0.61 -4.69 14.96
C LYS A 84 -0.51 -4.24 15.88
N ASN A 85 -0.83 -2.95 15.86
CA ASN A 85 -1.94 -2.40 16.65
C ASN A 85 -3.30 -2.82 16.10
N ARG A 86 -3.44 -2.85 14.76
CA ARG A 86 -4.72 -3.18 14.10
C ARG A 86 -5.01 -4.68 14.05
N TYR A 87 -3.98 -5.50 13.91
CA TYR A 87 -4.08 -6.95 13.78
C TYR A 87 -3.19 -7.68 14.79
N PRO A 88 -3.49 -7.58 16.10
CA PRO A 88 -2.66 -8.17 17.15
C PRO A 88 -2.58 -9.71 17.08
N GLN A 89 -3.47 -10.36 16.32
CA GLN A 89 -3.44 -11.80 16.09
C GLN A 89 -2.28 -12.27 15.21
N TYR A 90 -1.65 -11.38 14.43
CA TYR A 90 -0.54 -11.73 13.56
C TYR A 90 0.80 -11.37 14.20
N ASN A 91 1.81 -12.23 14.00
CA ASN A 91 3.17 -11.99 14.49
C ASN A 91 3.90 -11.00 13.58
N ILE A 92 3.66 -9.71 13.79
CA ILE A 92 4.24 -8.64 12.97
C ILE A 92 5.57 -8.18 13.61
N PRO A 93 6.69 -8.24 12.87
CA PRO A 93 7.98 -7.78 13.37
C PRO A 93 7.94 -6.27 13.61
N THR A 94 8.46 -5.83 14.76
CA THR A 94 8.55 -4.40 15.10
C THR A 94 9.95 -3.95 15.47
N ASP A 95 10.90 -4.88 15.54
CA ASP A 95 12.30 -4.55 15.71
C ASP A 95 12.95 -4.46 14.33
N PHE A 96 13.46 -3.27 14.01
CA PHE A 96 14.11 -2.99 12.74
C PHE A 96 15.49 -2.35 12.94
N GLU A 97 16.07 -2.45 14.14
CA GLU A 97 17.37 -1.87 14.47
C GLU A 97 17.45 -0.38 14.05
N ASP A 98 18.52 0.01 13.35
CA ASP A 98 18.77 1.37 12.86
C ASP A 98 18.04 1.70 11.53
N PHE A 99 17.08 0.88 11.10
CA PHE A 99 16.35 1.14 9.86
C PHE A 99 15.52 2.43 9.95
N PRO A 100 15.49 3.29 8.90
CA PRO A 100 14.83 4.59 8.98
C PRO A 100 13.36 4.48 9.40
N SER A 101 13.06 5.02 10.58
CA SER A 101 11.74 4.95 11.20
C SER A 101 10.69 5.83 10.53
N LYS A 102 11.11 6.83 9.74
CA LYS A 102 10.21 7.72 9.00
C LYS A 102 10.53 7.71 7.52
N ALA A 103 9.50 7.98 6.72
CA ALA A 103 9.68 8.28 5.31
C ALA A 103 10.56 9.54 5.15
N LYS A 104 11.58 9.46 4.29
CA LYS A 104 12.44 10.60 3.90
C LYS A 104 11.79 11.47 2.82
N LEU A 105 10.95 10.87 1.98
CA LEU A 105 10.28 11.53 0.87
C LEU A 105 8.78 11.27 0.93
N ILE A 106 7.99 12.14 0.32
CA ILE A 106 6.54 11.96 0.18
C ILE A 106 6.22 12.00 -1.31
N VAL A 107 5.60 10.94 -1.81
CA VAL A 107 5.04 10.93 -3.17
C VAL A 107 3.72 11.69 -3.13
N SER A 108 3.75 12.93 -3.61
CA SER A 108 2.59 13.81 -3.63
C SER A 108 1.66 13.48 -4.80
N SER A 109 0.38 13.35 -4.49
CA SER A 109 -0.74 13.25 -5.45
C SER A 109 -1.52 14.56 -5.55
N GLU A 110 -0.96 15.67 -5.06
CA GLU A 110 -1.65 16.96 -4.97
C GLU A 110 -2.14 17.46 -6.32
N LYS A 111 -1.38 17.24 -7.40
CA LYS A 111 -1.82 17.57 -8.76
C LYS A 111 -3.12 16.83 -9.12
N LEU A 112 -3.19 15.52 -8.87
CA LEU A 112 -4.38 14.71 -9.15
C LEU A 112 -5.59 15.18 -8.31
N ILE A 113 -5.35 15.50 -7.03
CA ILE A 113 -6.39 16.01 -6.13
C ILE A 113 -6.89 17.39 -6.59
N LYS A 114 -5.99 18.28 -7.02
CA LYS A 114 -6.33 19.61 -7.54
C LYS A 114 -7.17 19.59 -8.81
N GLU A 115 -7.08 18.54 -9.63
CA GLU A 115 -8.00 18.36 -10.77
C GLU A 115 -9.44 18.01 -10.35
N GLY A 116 -9.62 17.57 -9.10
CA GLY A 116 -10.91 17.18 -8.52
C GLY A 116 -11.01 15.71 -8.12
N PHE A 117 -9.94 14.91 -8.24
CA PHE A 117 -9.96 13.51 -7.82
C PHE A 117 -9.98 13.37 -6.29
N SER A 118 -10.74 12.41 -5.79
CA SER A 118 -10.78 12.05 -4.37
C SER A 118 -10.60 10.55 -4.16
N TYR A 119 -9.64 10.20 -3.29
CA TYR A 119 -9.43 8.84 -2.82
C TYR A 119 -10.61 8.39 -1.97
N LYS A 120 -11.05 7.15 -2.15
CA LYS A 120 -12.13 6.55 -1.35
C LYS A 120 -11.58 5.76 -0.16
N TYR A 121 -10.37 5.22 -0.28
CA TYR A 121 -9.86 4.23 0.66
C TYR A 121 -8.65 4.76 1.42
N GLY A 122 -8.74 4.71 2.76
CA GLY A 122 -7.62 4.95 3.66
C GLY A 122 -6.79 3.70 3.89
N ILE A 123 -5.75 3.84 4.71
CA ILE A 123 -4.85 2.71 5.03
C ILE A 123 -5.60 1.58 5.75
N GLU A 124 -6.58 1.91 6.58
CA GLU A 124 -7.38 0.95 7.33
C GLU A 124 -8.20 0.06 6.40
N GLU A 125 -9.00 0.66 5.52
CA GLU A 125 -9.84 -0.08 4.58
C GLU A 125 -9.01 -0.92 3.60
N ILE A 126 -7.87 -0.39 3.15
CA ILE A 126 -6.96 -1.12 2.26
C ILE A 126 -6.47 -2.41 2.92
N TYR A 127 -6.01 -2.32 4.17
CA TYR A 127 -5.49 -3.51 4.85
C TYR A 127 -6.59 -4.46 5.29
N ASP A 128 -7.77 -3.96 5.71
CA ASP A 128 -8.89 -4.83 6.09
C ASP A 128 -9.32 -5.68 4.90
N GLN A 129 -9.48 -5.07 3.73
CA GLN A 129 -9.83 -5.77 2.50
C GLN A 129 -8.73 -6.74 2.07
N CYS A 130 -7.45 -6.38 2.19
CA CYS A 130 -6.36 -7.29 1.89
C CYS A 130 -6.31 -8.50 2.83
N VAL A 131 -6.53 -8.31 4.13
CA VAL A 131 -6.56 -9.41 5.10
C VAL A 131 -7.67 -10.39 4.74
N GLU A 132 -8.89 -9.90 4.53
CA GLU A 132 -10.02 -10.76 4.15
C GLU A 132 -9.81 -11.41 2.79
N TYR A 133 -9.22 -10.70 1.83
CA TYR A 133 -8.84 -11.27 0.54
C TYR A 133 -7.84 -12.42 0.70
N PHE A 134 -6.78 -12.24 1.49
CA PHE A 134 -5.76 -13.25 1.70
C PHE A 134 -6.30 -14.47 2.48
N LYS A 135 -7.22 -14.26 3.43
CA LYS A 135 -7.96 -15.36 4.09
C LYS A 135 -8.82 -16.13 3.09
N SER A 136 -9.57 -15.43 2.22
CA SER A 136 -10.41 -16.08 1.20
C SER A 136 -9.60 -16.92 0.20
N LYS A 137 -8.33 -16.57 0.00
CA LYS A 137 -7.37 -17.32 -0.85
C LYS A 137 -6.61 -18.40 -0.09
N GLY A 138 -6.86 -18.58 1.21
CA GLY A 138 -6.17 -19.56 2.06
C GLY A 138 -4.70 -19.23 2.35
N ILE A 139 -4.26 -18.00 2.11
CA ILE A 139 -2.89 -17.55 2.35
C ILE A 139 -2.70 -17.17 3.82
N LEU A 140 -3.71 -16.51 4.41
CA LEU A 140 -3.76 -16.23 5.84
C LEU A 140 -4.75 -17.17 6.51
N GLN A 141 -4.42 -17.59 7.73
CA GLN A 141 -5.32 -18.35 8.58
C GLN A 141 -6.24 -17.38 9.37
N ASN A 142 -7.38 -17.89 9.81
CA ASN A 142 -8.33 -17.17 10.66
C ASN A 142 -7.78 -16.93 12.06
#